data_AF-A0A2L2WSB2-F1
#
_entry.id   AF-A0A2L2WSB2-F1
#
_cell.length_a   1.000
_cell.length_b   1.000
_cell.length_c   1.000
_cell.angle_alpha   90.00
_cell.angle_beta   90.00
_cell.angle_gamma   90.00
#
_symmetry.space_group_name_H-M   'P 1'
#
loop_
_entity.id
_entity.type
_entity.pdbx_description
1 polymer ?
#
loop_
_entity_poly.entity_id
_entity_poly.type
_entity_poly.pdbx_seq_one_letter_code
_entity_poly.pdbx_strand_id
1 'polypeptide(L)' 'MADTKSLVDIYQTSKSNVSEHIKHIFEDGELVKEATVRKFRTVQTEGSRKVEREVEHYNLDMVIALGYHVQSQVATRFR' A
#
# COMPACT_ATOMS: atom_id res chain seq x y z
N MET A 1 -4.90 9.97 3.31
CA MET A 1 -4.55 8.91 2.35
C MET A 1 -3.06 8.68 2.43
N ALA A 2 -2.62 7.42 2.42
CA ALA A 2 -1.23 7.03 2.57
C ALA A 2 -0.70 6.47 1.24
N ASP A 3 0.51 6.86 0.85
CA ASP A 3 1.21 6.23 -0.27
C ASP A 3 1.89 4.91 0.17
N THR A 4 2.32 4.10 -0.78
CA THR A 4 3.00 2.82 -0.49
C THR A 4 4.25 2.98 0.37
N LYS A 5 4.98 4.10 0.25
CA LYS A 5 6.21 4.35 1.04
C LYS A 5 5.86 4.60 2.51
N SER A 6 4.81 5.36 2.76
CA SER A 6 4.26 5.61 4.09
C SER A 6 3.82 4.31 4.75
N LEU A 7 3.20 3.39 4.00
CA LEU A 7 2.80 2.06 4.51
C LEU A 7 4.02 1.19 4.89
N VAL A 8 5.07 1.22 4.05
CA VAL A 8 6.35 0.54 4.33
C VAL A 8 6.96 1.06 5.63
N ASP A 9 6.98 2.38 5.83
CA ASP A 9 7.55 3.02 7.03
C ASP A 9 6.69 2.75 8.28
N ILE A 10 5.36 2.77 8.17
CA ILE A 10 4.45 2.49 9.30
C ILE A 10 4.59 1.03 9.77
N TYR A 11 4.59 0.10 8.81
CA TYR A 11 4.58 -1.34 9.11
C TYR A 11 5.99 -1.95 9.17
N GLN A 12 7.04 -1.14 9.02
CA GLN A 12 8.44 -1.56 9.08
C GLN A 12 8.71 -2.81 8.24
N THR A 13 8.17 -2.81 7.02
CA THR A 13 8.17 -3.97 6.11
C THR A 13 8.70 -3.56 4.75
N SER A 14 8.92 -4.52 3.84
CA SER A 14 9.38 -4.20 2.49
C SER A 14 8.24 -3.75 1.58
N LYS A 15 8.57 -2.95 0.55
CA LYS A 15 7.60 -2.54 -0.48
C LYS A 15 6.97 -3.75 -1.18
N SER A 16 7.74 -4.81 -1.43
CA SER A 16 7.25 -6.05 -2.04
C SER A 16 6.19 -6.71 -1.17
N ASN A 17 6.42 -6.77 0.14
CA ASN A 17 5.46 -7.38 1.08
C ASN A 17 4.17 -6.54 1.17
N VAL A 18 4.28 -5.21 1.21
CA VAL A 18 3.10 -4.32 1.15
C VAL A 18 2.30 -4.58 -0.13
N SER A 19 2.96 -4.62 -1.29
CA SER A 19 2.28 -4.88 -2.56
C SER A 19 1.60 -6.24 -2.61
N GLU A 20 2.20 -7.27 -2.02
CA GLU A 20 1.65 -8.62 -1.95
C GLU A 20 0.38 -8.66 -1.09
N HIS A 21 0.42 -8.10 0.13
CA HIS A 21 -0.76 -8.05 1.00
C HIS A 21 -1.89 -7.20 0.39
N ILE A 22 -1.57 -6.05 -0.22
CA ILE A 22 -2.56 -5.24 -0.93
C ILE A 22 -3.24 -6.06 -2.04
N LYS A 23 -2.46 -6.88 -2.77
CA LYS A 23 -3.00 -7.76 -3.81
C LYS A 23 -3.95 -8.80 -3.20
N HIS A 24 -3.56 -9.49 -2.13
CA HIS A 24 -4.42 -10.48 -1.47
C HIS A 24 -5.71 -9.85 -0.93
N ILE A 25 -5.63 -8.69 -0.27
CA ILE A 25 -6.82 -7.96 0.23
C ILE A 25 -7.84 -7.69 -0.88
N PHE A 26 -7.36 -7.43 -2.11
CA PHE A 26 -8.25 -7.25 -3.26
C PHE A 26 -8.71 -8.56 -3.90
N GLU A 27 -7.89 -9.61 -3.89
CA GLU A 27 -8.26 -10.93 -4.41
C GLU A 27 -9.28 -11.64 -3.51
N ASP A 28 -9.16 -11.46 -2.19
CA ASP A 28 -10.07 -11.98 -1.17
C ASP A 28 -11.39 -11.17 -1.12
N GLY A 29 -11.46 -10.05 -1.86
CA GLY A 29 -12.66 -9.21 -1.93
C GLY A 29 -12.95 -8.42 -0.64
N GLU A 30 -11.98 -8.33 0.28
CA GLU A 30 -12.12 -7.59 1.54
C GLU A 30 -12.36 -6.09 1.28
N LEU A 31 -11.69 -5.55 0.26
CA LEU A 31 -11.81 -4.15 -0.15
C LEU A 31 -12.01 -4.01 -1.66
N VAL A 32 -12.70 -2.94 -2.05
CA VAL A 32 -12.92 -2.61 -3.46
C VAL A 32 -11.93 -1.53 -3.89
N LYS A 33 -11.09 -1.86 -4.89
CA LYS A 33 -10.04 -0.97 -5.42
C LYS A 33 -10.53 0.46 -5.70
N GLU A 34 -11.70 0.62 -6.28
CA GLU A 34 -12.27 1.90 -6.69
C GLU A 34 -12.65 2.80 -5.50
N ALA A 35 -13.02 2.21 -4.37
CA ALA A 35 -13.35 2.94 -3.15
C ALA A 35 -12.10 3.25 -2.30
N THR A 36 -11.08 2.40 -2.40
CA THR A 36 -9.93 2.44 -1.49
C THR A 36 -8.65 3.01 -2.08
N VAL A 37 -8.52 3.02 -3.41
CA VAL A 37 -7.32 3.50 -4.13
C VAL A 37 -7.65 4.76 -4.91
N ARG A 38 -6.82 5.80 -4.73
CA ARG A 38 -6.79 6.96 -5.63
C ARG A 38 -5.46 7.03 -6.33
N LYS A 39 -5.49 7.16 -7.66
CA LYS A 39 -4.30 7.34 -8.48
C LYS A 39 -4.00 8.82 -8.60
N PHE A 40 -2.82 9.23 -8.16
CA PHE A 40 -2.33 10.59 -8.34
C PHE A 40 -1.23 10.57 -9.40
N ARG A 41 -1.37 11.42 -10.42
CA ARG A 41 -0.32 11.62 -11.41
C ARG A 41 0.69 12.61 -10.86
N THR A 42 1.91 12.16 -10.65
CA THR A 42 3.02 13.00 -10.22
C THR A 42 3.99 13.16 -11.36
N VAL A 43 4.21 14.40 -11.80
CA VAL A 43 5.26 14.73 -12.78
C VAL A 43 6.53 15.03 -12.01
N GLN A 44 7.56 14.21 -12.17
CA GLN A 44 8.88 14.47 -11.62
C GLN A 44 9.83 14.85 -12.77
N THR A 45 10.62 15.89 -12.57
CA THR A 45 11.66 16.26 -13.53
C THR A 45 12.96 15.57 -13.13
N GLU A 46 13.33 14.51 -13.85
CA GLU A 46 14.61 13.83 -13.66
C GLU A 46 15.59 14.32 -14.74
N GLY A 47 16.52 15.19 -14.36
CA GLY A 47 17.46 15.83 -15.28
C GLY A 47 16.77 16.75 -16.28
N SER A 48 16.85 16.44 -17.58
CA SER A 48 16.19 17.18 -18.67
C SER A 48 14.84 16.59 -19.08
N ARG A 49 14.40 15.49 -18.47
CA ARG A 49 13.17 14.76 -18.85
C ARG A 49 12.09 14.91 -17.78
N LYS A 50 10.87 15.22 -18.21
CA LYS A 50 9.66 15.10 -17.37
C LYS A 50 9.20 13.65 -17.40
N VAL A 51 9.23 13.00 -16.24
CA VAL A 51 8.78 11.63 -16.04
C VAL A 51 7.45 11.69 -15.29
N GLU A 52 6.39 11.24 -15.95
CA GLU A 52 5.09 11.08 -15.30
C GLU A 52 5.05 9.71 -14.62
N ARG A 53 4.74 9.70 -13.31
CA ARG A 53 4.52 8.46 -12.56
C ARG A 53 3.13 8.51 -11.93
N GLU A 54 2.39 7.41 -12.05
CA GLU A 54 1.16 7.22 -11.28
C GLU A 54 1.53 6.67 -9.89
N VAL A 55 1.14 7.40 -8.86
CA VAL A 55 1.32 7.01 -7.46
C VAL A 55 -0.03 6.67 -6.87
N GLU A 56 -0.20 5.43 -6.49
CA GLU A 56 -1.39 4.96 -5.78
C GLU A 56 -1.36 5.44 -4.33
N HIS A 57 -2.49 5.98 -3.89
CA HIS A 57 -2.73 6.41 -2.53
C HIS A 57 -3.91 5.63 -1.98
N TYR A 58 -3.74 5.14 -0.77
CA TYR A 58 -4.68 4.26 -0.10
C TYR A 58 -5.44 5.00 1.01
N ASN A 59 -6.71 4.67 1.18
CA ASN A 59 -7.55 5.24 2.24
C ASN A 59 -7.28 4.57 3.60
N LEU A 60 -8.03 4.99 4.62
CA LEU A 60 -7.87 4.46 5.99
C LEU A 60 -8.21 2.96 6.07
N ASP A 61 -9.22 2.50 5.33
CA ASP A 61 -9.64 1.09 5.34
C ASP A 61 -8.50 0.17 4.89
N MET A 62 -7.79 0.56 3.83
CA MET A 62 -6.60 -0.17 3.38
C MET A 62 -5.49 -0.17 4.42
N VAL A 63 -5.24 0.96 5.10
CA VAL A 63 -4.23 1.00 6.17
C VAL A 63 -4.59 0.00 7.26
N ILE A 64 -5.85 -0.04 7.70
CA ILE A 64 -6.32 -0.95 8.76
C ILE A 64 -6.23 -2.42 8.31
N ALA A 65 -6.73 -2.75 7.12
CA ALA A 65 -6.68 -4.11 6.59
C ALA A 65 -5.23 -4.60 6.44
N LEU A 66 -4.36 -3.77 5.87
CA LEU A 66 -2.94 -4.09 5.74
C LEU A 66 -2.27 -4.33 7.09
N GLY A 67 -2.62 -3.54 8.11
CA GLY A 67 -2.10 -3.72 9.47
C GLY A 67 -2.46 -5.09 10.06
N TYR A 68 -3.70 -5.54 9.84
CA TYR A 68 -4.12 -6.88 10.26
C TYR A 68 -3.32 -7.98 9.54
N HIS A 69 -3.18 -7.87 8.22
CA HIS A 69 -2.46 -8.85 7.40
C HIS A 69 -0.95 -8.92 7.71
N VAL A 70 -0.29 -7.78 7.91
CA VAL A 70 1.14 -7.73 8.23
C VAL A 70 1.42 -8.16 9.67
N GLN A 71 0.60 -7.74 10.64
CA GLN A 71 0.81 -8.08 12.05
C GLN A 71 0.33 -9.47 12.44
N SER A 72 -0.60 -10.08 11.69
CA SER A 72 -1.05 -11.46 11.93
C SER A 72 0.12 -12.48 11.87
N GLN A 73 1.08 -12.28 10.98
CA GLN A 73 2.32 -13.09 10.96
C GLN A 73 3.18 -12.90 12.21
N VAL A 74 3.21 -11.69 12.79
CA VAL A 74 3.97 -11.39 14.02
C VAL A 74 3.27 -11.97 15.25
N ALA A 75 1.94 -11.87 15.32
CA ALA A 75 1.12 -12.38 16.42
C ALA A 75 1.19 -13.91 16.56
N THR A 76 1.44 -14.64 15.46
CA THR A 76 1.57 -16.10 15.47
C THR A 76 2.84 -16.58 16.19
N ARG A 77 3.82 -15.70 16.39
CA ARG A 77 5.11 -16.03 17.02
C ARG A 77 5.12 -15.96 18.55
N PHE A 78 4.00 -15.55 19.16
CA PHE A 78 3.83 -15.42 20.62
C PHE A 78 2.96 -16.53 21.25
N ARG A 79 2.73 -17.65 20.54
CA ARG A 79 2.02 -18.81 21.11
C ARG A 79 2.97 -19.86 21.66
#